data_AF-A0A7K9UNT1-F1
#
_entry.id   AF-A0A7K9UNT1-F1
#
_cell.length_a   1.000
_cell.length_b   1.000
_cell.length_c   1.000
_cell.angle_alpha   90.00
_cell.angle_beta   90.00
_cell.angle_gamma   90.00
#
_symmetry.space_group_name_H-M   'P 1'
#
loop_
_entity.id
_entity.type
_entity.pdbx_description
1 polymer ?
#
loop_
_entity_poly.entity_id
_entity_poly.type
_entity_poly.pdbx_seq_one_letter_code
_entity_poly.pdbx_strand_id
1 'polypeptide(L)'
;ALIEDVAQDDVQNMSIFLPPCHEDADKPEHVYKFEDILSPAEFEALQGPAAAFINITPEEIAKKTEEKSHCSFVLEELKFLPVDEKSRDHKARCLWFLDILIKFSFLKVIKKKYPMGPECPHIISRTLMKNFTSLTYNNGSVQNLVSASMKTKIAAYVIALALHINNFQIDLTILQNDMKLQESRMMDIAKAMRLKVSKAKGLPGLENDQSHKLGTLSLPLPVQKASGSQRKRKKMN
;
A
#
# COMPACT_ATOMS: atom_id res chain seq x y z
N ALA A 1 -33.44 2.68 -6.26
CA ALA A 1 -32.47 3.78 -6.09
C ALA A 1 -31.97 3.73 -4.66
N LEU A 2 -30.77 3.18 -4.42
CA LEU A 2 -30.17 3.03 -3.09
C LEU A 2 -28.64 2.79 -3.20
N ILE A 3 -28.01 3.30 -4.26
CA ILE A 3 -26.60 3.07 -4.58
C ILE A 3 -25.78 4.39 -4.49
N GLU A 4 -26.43 5.55 -4.42
CA GLU A 4 -25.72 6.84 -4.48
C GLU A 4 -25.42 7.48 -3.11
N ASP A 5 -26.03 7.03 -2.01
CA ASP A 5 -25.86 7.68 -0.70
C ASP A 5 -24.66 7.20 0.13
N VAL A 6 -23.88 6.21 -0.34
CA VAL A 6 -22.72 5.68 0.43
C VAL A 6 -21.38 6.26 -0.05
N ALA A 7 -21.33 6.92 -1.21
CA ALA A 7 -20.08 7.40 -1.79
C ALA A 7 -19.52 8.68 -1.12
N GLN A 8 -20.31 9.38 -0.30
CA GLN A 8 -19.91 10.66 0.30
C GLN A 8 -19.27 10.55 1.71
N ASP A 9 -19.36 9.40 2.37
CA ASP A 9 -18.86 9.24 3.75
C ASP A 9 -17.36 8.88 3.82
N ASP A 10 -16.76 8.43 2.71
CA ASP A 10 -15.39 7.90 2.64
C ASP A 10 -14.26 8.96 2.70
N VAL A 11 -14.58 10.26 2.60
CA VAL A 11 -13.58 11.34 2.63
C VAL A 11 -13.32 11.87 4.03
N GLN A 12 -14.29 11.77 4.95
CA GLN A 12 -14.25 12.43 6.25
C GLN A 12 -13.46 11.65 7.33
N ASN A 13 -13.16 10.35 7.11
CA ASN A 13 -12.55 9.49 8.13
C ASN A 13 -11.32 8.70 7.66
N MET A 14 -10.53 9.26 6.72
CA MET A 14 -9.33 8.60 6.20
C MET A 14 -8.32 8.23 7.29
N SER A 15 -8.25 8.99 8.39
CA SER A 15 -7.37 8.72 9.54
C SER A 15 -7.60 7.36 10.19
N ILE A 16 -8.85 6.85 10.22
CA ILE A 16 -9.18 5.53 10.77
C ILE A 16 -8.58 4.39 9.93
N PHE A 17 -8.27 4.68 8.66
CA PHE A 17 -7.73 3.71 7.71
C PHE A 17 -6.22 3.85 7.53
N LEU A 18 -5.55 4.75 8.24
CA LEU A 18 -4.08 4.82 8.23
C LEU A 18 -3.49 3.81 9.20
N PRO A 19 -2.27 3.29 8.95
CA PRO A 19 -1.48 2.67 10.00
C PRO A 19 -1.31 3.64 11.19
N PRO A 20 -1.14 3.13 12.42
CA PRO A 20 -0.85 3.96 13.59
C PRO A 20 0.28 4.96 13.33
N CYS A 21 0.00 6.25 13.55
CA CYS A 21 0.94 7.35 13.34
C CYS A 21 1.44 7.87 14.69
N HIS A 22 2.74 7.73 14.95
CA HIS A 22 3.42 8.25 16.13
C HIS A 22 4.03 9.62 15.78
N GLU A 23 3.22 10.68 15.91
CA GLU A 23 3.59 12.04 15.45
C GLU A 23 4.77 12.66 16.23
N ASP A 24 5.03 12.18 17.44
CA ASP A 24 6.10 12.57 18.35
C ASP A 24 7.42 11.80 18.15
N ALA A 25 7.48 10.94 17.12
CA ALA A 25 8.67 10.19 16.77
C ALA A 25 9.89 11.09 16.47
N ASP A 26 11.04 10.64 16.95
CA ASP A 26 12.35 11.27 16.75
C ASP A 26 13.07 10.80 15.47
N LYS A 27 12.57 9.73 14.85
CA LYS A 27 13.07 9.16 13.59
C LYS A 27 11.93 8.80 12.63
N PRO A 28 12.14 8.88 11.31
CA PRO A 28 11.14 8.47 10.32
C PRO A 28 10.63 7.03 10.51
N GLU A 29 11.52 6.10 10.87
CA GLU A 29 11.20 4.68 11.14
C GLU A 29 10.23 4.46 12.30
N HIS A 30 10.13 5.42 13.22
CA HIS A 30 9.25 5.36 14.38
C HIS A 30 7.88 6.00 14.14
N VAL A 31 7.70 6.80 13.08
CA VAL A 31 6.41 7.45 12.78
C VAL A 31 5.34 6.42 12.40
N TYR A 32 5.71 5.46 11.53
CA TYR A 32 4.90 4.28 11.23
C TYR A 32 5.75 3.07 11.56
N LYS A 33 5.65 2.55 12.79
CA LYS A 33 6.52 1.47 13.24
C LYS A 33 6.31 0.23 12.40
N PHE A 34 7.40 -0.48 12.11
CA PHE A 34 7.34 -1.71 11.33
C PHE A 34 6.39 -2.74 11.94
N GLU A 35 6.42 -2.90 13.27
CA GLU A 35 5.59 -3.84 14.02
C GLU A 35 4.07 -3.54 13.97
N ASP A 36 3.69 -2.28 13.71
CA ASP A 36 2.28 -1.87 13.54
C ASP A 36 1.75 -2.22 12.13
N ILE A 37 2.66 -2.42 11.18
CA ILE A 37 2.37 -2.76 9.78
C ILE A 37 2.40 -4.28 9.61
N LEU A 38 3.42 -4.92 10.18
CA LEU A 38 3.69 -6.35 10.10
C LEU A 38 4.28 -6.81 11.43
N SER A 39 3.49 -7.52 12.23
CA SER A 39 3.89 -7.95 13.56
C SER A 39 5.04 -8.98 13.49
N PRO A 40 5.83 -9.16 14.57
CA PRO A 40 6.93 -10.11 14.58
C PRO A 40 6.52 -11.54 14.21
N ALA A 41 5.36 -12.01 14.68
CA ALA A 41 4.86 -13.35 14.37
C ALA A 41 4.43 -13.49 12.90
N GLU A 42 3.88 -12.43 12.31
CA GLU A 42 3.54 -12.41 10.89
C GLU A 42 4.81 -12.39 10.05
N PHE A 43 5.78 -11.54 10.39
CA PHE A 43 7.07 -11.45 9.70
C PHE A 43 7.85 -12.77 9.72
N GLU A 44 7.84 -13.48 10.85
CA GLU A 44 8.45 -14.81 10.95
C GLU A 44 7.81 -15.80 9.98
N ALA A 45 6.47 -15.82 9.92
CA ALA A 45 5.73 -16.71 9.03
C ALA A 45 6.00 -16.46 7.52
N LEU A 46 6.61 -15.33 7.16
CA LEU A 46 6.98 -15.02 5.78
C LEU A 46 8.26 -15.70 5.31
N GLN A 47 9.05 -16.31 6.19
CA GLN A 47 10.32 -16.94 5.81
C GLN A 47 10.17 -17.95 4.68
N GLY A 48 9.23 -18.89 4.83
CA GLY A 48 8.94 -19.91 3.84
C GLY A 48 8.53 -19.34 2.48
N PRO A 49 7.43 -18.57 2.39
CA PRO A 49 6.94 -18.09 1.11
C PRO A 49 7.87 -17.06 0.44
N ALA A 50 8.65 -16.29 1.21
CA ALA A 50 9.60 -15.32 0.66
C ALA A 50 10.90 -15.96 0.13
N ALA A 51 11.16 -17.24 0.41
CA ALA A 51 12.35 -17.94 -0.07
C ALA A 51 12.49 -17.90 -1.60
N ALA A 52 11.36 -17.89 -2.33
CA ALA A 52 11.32 -17.75 -3.78
C ALA A 52 11.86 -16.40 -4.30
N PHE A 53 11.90 -15.38 -3.46
CA PHE A 53 12.45 -14.06 -3.81
C PHE A 53 13.93 -13.92 -3.45
N ILE A 54 14.42 -14.66 -2.45
CA ILE A 54 15.80 -14.55 -1.97
C ILE A 54 16.82 -14.97 -3.05
N ASN A 55 16.50 -16.02 -3.80
CA ASN A 55 17.39 -16.62 -4.81
C ASN A 55 16.92 -16.38 -6.25
N ILE A 56 16.05 -15.39 -6.45
CA ILE A 56 15.44 -15.15 -7.75
C ILE A 56 16.49 -14.70 -8.78
N THR A 57 16.46 -15.27 -9.98
CA THR A 57 17.40 -14.89 -11.05
C THR A 57 16.86 -13.74 -11.92
N PRO A 58 17.72 -12.99 -12.63
CA PRO A 58 17.27 -11.99 -13.59
C PRO A 58 16.32 -12.54 -14.67
N GLU A 59 16.55 -13.77 -15.13
CA GLU A 59 15.69 -14.46 -16.11
C GLU A 59 14.32 -14.77 -15.51
N GLU A 60 14.26 -15.18 -14.24
CA GLU A 60 13.00 -15.39 -13.53
C GLU A 60 12.24 -14.08 -13.30
N ILE A 61 12.93 -12.98 -12.99
CA ILE A 61 12.33 -11.64 -12.90
C ILE A 61 11.76 -11.23 -14.26
N ALA A 62 12.51 -11.41 -15.34
CA ALA A 62 12.05 -11.09 -16.70
C ALA A 62 10.79 -11.87 -17.06
N LYS A 63 10.81 -13.20 -16.84
CA LYS A 63 9.65 -14.07 -17.05
C LYS A 63 8.44 -13.61 -16.22
N LYS A 64 8.63 -13.33 -14.93
CA LYS A 64 7.55 -12.86 -14.05
C LYS A 64 6.98 -11.51 -14.47
N THR A 65 7.80 -10.66 -15.08
CA THR A 65 7.41 -9.36 -15.64
C THR A 65 6.52 -9.55 -16.87
N GLU A 66 6.91 -10.42 -17.80
CA GLU A 66 6.12 -10.77 -18.99
C GLU A 66 4.76 -11.37 -18.60
N GLU A 67 4.76 -12.27 -17.61
CA GLU A 67 3.55 -12.92 -17.08
C GLU A 67 2.67 -11.98 -16.23
N LYS A 68 3.16 -10.78 -15.87
CA LYS A 68 2.51 -9.84 -14.94
C LYS A 68 2.08 -10.54 -13.63
N SER A 69 2.93 -11.45 -13.16
CA SER A 69 2.63 -12.33 -12.03
C SER A 69 2.78 -11.65 -10.66
N HIS A 70 3.52 -10.54 -10.61
CA HIS A 70 3.75 -9.69 -9.44
C HIS A 70 3.62 -8.22 -9.83
N CYS A 71 3.43 -7.35 -8.85
CA CYS A 71 3.33 -5.92 -9.10
C CYS A 71 4.68 -5.31 -9.55
N SER A 72 4.63 -4.23 -10.33
CA SER A 72 5.82 -3.61 -10.93
C SER A 72 6.81 -3.13 -9.86
N PHE A 73 6.34 -2.56 -8.76
CA PHE A 73 7.20 -2.16 -7.64
C PHE A 73 8.06 -3.33 -7.13
N VAL A 74 7.43 -4.50 -6.92
CA VAL A 74 8.14 -5.69 -6.41
C VAL A 74 9.17 -6.17 -7.42
N LEU A 75 8.81 -6.22 -8.70
CA LEU A 75 9.73 -6.67 -9.76
C LEU A 75 10.93 -5.74 -9.92
N GLU A 76 10.75 -4.42 -9.77
CA GLU A 76 11.88 -3.48 -9.77
C GLU A 76 12.76 -3.65 -8.54
N GLU A 77 12.18 -3.77 -7.34
CA GLU A 77 12.95 -3.91 -6.10
C GLU A 77 13.71 -5.23 -5.98
N LEU A 78 13.22 -6.32 -6.61
CA LEU A 78 13.90 -7.61 -6.67
C LEU A 78 15.23 -7.55 -7.46
N LYS A 79 15.39 -6.58 -8.37
CA LYS A 79 16.66 -6.35 -9.08
C LYS A 79 17.75 -5.76 -8.16
N PHE A 80 17.35 -5.16 -7.05
CA PHE A 80 18.21 -4.44 -6.12
C PHE A 80 18.16 -5.07 -4.72
N LEU A 81 18.20 -6.40 -4.65
CA LEU A 81 18.32 -7.10 -3.38
C LEU A 81 19.72 -6.88 -2.76
N PRO A 82 19.80 -6.65 -1.43
CA PRO A 82 21.08 -6.56 -0.73
C PRO A 82 21.93 -7.82 -0.87
N VAL A 83 23.25 -7.65 -0.79
CA VAL A 83 24.21 -8.77 -0.72
C VAL A 83 24.19 -9.41 0.67
N ASP A 84 24.00 -8.60 1.72
CA ASP A 84 23.89 -9.08 3.10
C ASP A 84 22.66 -9.99 3.26
N GLU A 85 22.87 -11.20 3.78
CA GLU A 85 21.85 -12.24 3.84
C GLU A 85 20.65 -11.82 4.69
N LYS A 86 20.88 -11.19 5.84
CA LYS A 86 19.81 -10.74 6.74
C LYS A 86 18.98 -9.64 6.12
N SER A 87 19.64 -8.65 5.52
CA SER A 87 18.98 -7.54 4.84
C SER A 87 18.22 -8.00 3.60
N ARG A 88 18.77 -8.98 2.87
CA ARG A 88 18.13 -9.62 1.72
C ARG A 88 16.87 -10.39 2.12
N ASP A 89 16.96 -11.24 3.14
CA ASP A 89 15.81 -11.98 3.69
C ASP A 89 14.72 -11.00 4.17
N HIS A 90 15.11 -9.97 4.93
CA HIS A 90 14.19 -8.93 5.38
C HIS A 90 13.47 -8.24 4.21
N LYS A 91 14.22 -7.79 3.19
CA LYS A 91 13.65 -7.15 2.00
C LYS A 91 12.73 -8.11 1.24
N ALA A 92 13.13 -9.36 1.04
CA ALA A 92 12.33 -10.38 0.35
C ALA A 92 10.99 -10.65 1.06
N ARG A 93 11.00 -10.79 2.40
CA ARG A 93 9.77 -10.96 3.20
C ARG A 93 8.85 -9.75 3.06
N CYS A 94 9.40 -8.53 3.16
CA CYS A 94 8.61 -7.31 2.99
C CYS A 94 8.00 -7.20 1.59
N LEU A 95 8.77 -7.50 0.54
CA LEU A 95 8.28 -7.48 -0.85
C LEU A 95 7.18 -8.52 -1.09
N TRP A 96 7.31 -9.71 -0.51
CA TRP A 96 6.29 -10.75 -0.62
C TRP A 96 4.97 -10.29 0.04
N PHE A 97 5.04 -9.71 1.23
CA PHE A 97 3.84 -9.22 1.90
C PHE A 97 3.21 -8.03 1.16
N LEU A 98 4.03 -7.13 0.61
CA LEU A 98 3.57 -6.01 -0.21
C LEU A 98 2.79 -6.49 -1.46
N ASP A 99 3.33 -7.48 -2.18
CA ASP A 99 2.66 -8.08 -3.34
C ASP A 99 1.30 -8.70 -2.96
N ILE A 100 1.26 -9.39 -1.80
CA ILE A 100 0.04 -10.01 -1.29
C ILE A 100 -1.00 -8.97 -0.89
N LEU A 101 -0.62 -7.86 -0.24
CA LEU A 101 -1.52 -6.75 0.07
C LEU A 101 -2.15 -6.18 -1.20
N ILE A 102 -1.34 -5.91 -2.22
CA ILE A 102 -1.80 -5.38 -3.51
C ILE A 102 -2.76 -6.37 -4.19
N LYS A 103 -2.40 -7.66 -4.27
CA LYS A 103 -3.27 -8.70 -4.85
C LYS A 103 -4.58 -8.83 -4.08
N PHE A 104 -4.53 -8.81 -2.75
CA PHE A 104 -5.70 -8.87 -1.89
C PHE A 104 -6.65 -7.69 -2.14
N SER A 105 -6.12 -6.49 -2.43
CA SER A 105 -6.93 -5.29 -2.72
C SER A 105 -7.83 -5.43 -3.96
N PHE A 106 -7.52 -6.36 -4.86
CA PHE A 106 -8.32 -6.63 -6.05
C PHE A 106 -9.47 -7.62 -5.81
N LEU A 107 -9.48 -8.31 -4.67
CA LEU A 107 -10.56 -9.22 -4.32
C LEU A 107 -11.81 -8.42 -3.94
N LYS A 108 -12.87 -8.47 -4.74
CA LYS A 108 -14.13 -7.79 -4.40
C LYS A 108 -14.84 -8.52 -3.27
N VAL A 109 -15.39 -9.70 -3.58
CA VAL A 109 -16.12 -10.55 -2.64
C VAL A 109 -15.30 -11.80 -2.36
N ILE A 110 -15.04 -12.07 -1.08
CA ILE A 110 -14.23 -13.20 -0.65
C ILE A 110 -15.14 -14.34 -0.22
N LYS A 111 -15.23 -15.36 -1.08
CA LYS A 111 -16.04 -16.57 -0.85
C LYS A 111 -15.24 -17.74 -0.27
N LYS A 112 -13.91 -17.72 -0.47
CA LYS A 112 -13.02 -18.80 -0.05
C LYS A 112 -12.46 -18.53 1.33
N LYS A 113 -12.27 -19.57 2.13
CA LYS A 113 -11.59 -19.50 3.44
C LYS A 113 -10.13 -19.04 3.31
N TYR A 114 -9.47 -19.39 2.19
CA TYR A 114 -8.09 -19.02 1.88
C TYR A 114 -8.05 -18.23 0.55
N PRO A 115 -8.28 -16.90 0.59
CA PRO A 115 -8.35 -16.08 -0.61
C PRO A 115 -7.03 -16.00 -1.40
N MET A 116 -5.89 -16.14 -0.71
CA MET A 116 -4.56 -16.01 -1.29
C MET A 116 -3.91 -17.35 -1.69
N GLY A 117 -4.66 -18.45 -1.62
CA GLY A 117 -4.16 -19.79 -1.94
C GLY A 117 -3.43 -20.47 -0.77
N PRO A 118 -3.03 -21.75 -0.95
CA PRO A 118 -2.42 -22.57 0.09
C PRO A 118 -1.00 -22.13 0.47
N GLU A 119 -0.28 -21.46 -0.44
CA GLU A 119 1.08 -20.95 -0.21
C GLU A 119 1.11 -19.75 0.76
N CYS A 120 -0.04 -19.12 1.01
CA CYS A 120 -0.14 -18.00 1.94
C CYS A 120 -0.25 -18.53 3.38
N PRO A 121 0.67 -18.17 4.30
CA PRO A 121 0.61 -18.63 5.68
C PRO A 121 -0.73 -18.29 6.34
N HIS A 122 -1.25 -19.21 7.14
CA HIS A 122 -2.57 -19.05 7.76
C HIS A 122 -2.67 -17.79 8.64
N ILE A 123 -1.60 -17.42 9.34
CA ILE A 123 -1.56 -16.18 10.14
C ILE A 123 -1.76 -14.95 9.26
N ILE A 124 -1.07 -14.87 8.12
CA ILE A 124 -1.21 -13.79 7.14
C ILE A 124 -2.62 -13.74 6.58
N SER A 125 -3.15 -14.89 6.14
CA SER A 125 -4.52 -14.95 5.61
C SER A 125 -5.55 -14.50 6.64
N ARG A 126 -5.39 -14.88 7.92
CA ARG A 126 -6.26 -14.44 9.01
C ARG A 126 -6.16 -12.93 9.23
N THR A 127 -4.95 -12.37 9.23
CA THR A 127 -4.71 -10.93 9.39
C THR A 127 -5.35 -10.14 8.25
N LEU A 128 -5.18 -10.59 7.01
CA LEU A 128 -5.78 -9.92 5.85
C LEU A 128 -7.30 -9.85 5.96
N MET A 129 -7.92 -10.98 6.31
CA MET A 129 -9.36 -11.09 6.51
C MET A 129 -9.88 -10.32 7.72
N LYS A 130 -9.06 -10.14 8.77
CA LYS A 130 -9.48 -9.40 9.96
C LYS A 130 -9.38 -7.88 9.76
N ASN A 131 -8.31 -7.43 9.10
CA ASN A 131 -7.93 -6.02 9.11
C ASN A 131 -8.35 -5.26 7.84
N PHE A 132 -8.56 -5.96 6.72
CA PHE A 132 -8.77 -5.35 5.41
C PHE A 132 -10.04 -5.85 4.69
N THR A 133 -11.02 -6.38 5.43
CA THR A 133 -12.35 -6.66 4.90
C THR A 133 -13.41 -5.99 5.76
N SER A 134 -14.59 -5.86 5.18
CA SER A 134 -15.82 -5.53 5.90
C SER A 134 -16.86 -6.60 5.61
N LEU A 135 -17.76 -6.84 6.56
CA LEU A 135 -18.87 -7.75 6.36
C LEU A 135 -19.95 -7.06 5.52
N THR A 136 -20.49 -7.79 4.56
CA THR A 136 -21.67 -7.39 3.79
C THR A 136 -22.70 -8.49 3.84
N TYR A 137 -23.97 -8.11 3.87
CA TYR A 137 -25.08 -9.03 3.65
C TYR A 137 -25.43 -9.01 2.16
N ASN A 138 -25.36 -10.16 1.51
CA ASN A 138 -25.78 -10.31 0.12
C ASN A 138 -26.46 -11.67 -0.07
N ASN A 139 -27.63 -11.67 -0.70
CA ASN A 139 -28.45 -12.85 -0.97
C ASN A 139 -28.64 -13.77 0.27
N GLY A 140 -28.95 -13.18 1.43
CA GLY A 140 -29.20 -13.94 2.67
C GLY A 140 -27.96 -14.53 3.35
N SER A 141 -26.75 -14.21 2.88
CA SER A 141 -25.50 -14.68 3.47
C SER A 141 -24.55 -13.54 3.86
N VAL A 142 -23.84 -13.71 4.97
CA VAL A 142 -22.75 -12.82 5.38
C VAL A 142 -21.50 -13.16 4.59
N GLN A 143 -20.91 -12.17 3.93
CA GLN A 143 -19.70 -12.34 3.13
C GLN A 143 -18.66 -11.28 3.47
N ASN A 144 -17.39 -11.61 3.28
CA ASN A 144 -16.29 -10.65 3.39
C ASN A 144 -16.14 -9.89 2.07
N LEU A 145 -15.98 -8.58 2.16
CA LEU A 145 -15.82 -7.67 1.03
C LEU A 145 -14.60 -6.76 1.27
N VAL A 146 -13.77 -6.55 0.24
CA VAL A 146 -12.79 -5.45 0.24
C VAL A 146 -13.49 -4.22 -0.34
N SER A 147 -14.05 -3.39 0.54
CA SER A 147 -14.69 -2.12 0.19
C SER A 147 -13.69 -1.07 -0.32
N ALA A 148 -14.19 0.07 -0.82
CA ALA A 148 -13.33 1.19 -1.24
C ALA A 148 -12.48 1.74 -0.09
N SER A 149 -13.06 1.84 1.12
CA SER A 149 -12.34 2.21 2.34
C SER A 149 -11.27 1.18 2.71
N MET A 150 -11.56 -0.12 2.60
CA MET A 150 -10.53 -1.15 2.82
C MET A 150 -9.41 -1.10 1.79
N LYS A 151 -9.69 -0.82 0.51
CA LYS A 151 -8.64 -0.59 -0.50
C LYS A 151 -7.74 0.60 -0.15
N THR A 152 -8.33 1.65 0.40
CA THR A 152 -7.60 2.83 0.88
C THR A 152 -6.71 2.47 2.07
N LYS A 153 -7.23 1.68 3.01
CA LYS A 153 -6.46 1.15 4.13
C LYS A 153 -5.28 0.31 3.65
N ILE A 154 -5.51 -0.62 2.73
CA ILE A 154 -4.45 -1.44 2.13
C ILE A 154 -3.40 -0.54 1.47
N ALA A 155 -3.80 0.47 0.72
CA ALA A 155 -2.87 1.39 0.06
C ALA A 155 -1.99 2.15 1.06
N ALA A 156 -2.55 2.60 2.19
CA ALA A 156 -1.77 3.23 3.25
C ALA A 156 -0.75 2.27 3.87
N TYR A 157 -1.13 1.00 4.10
CA TYR A 157 -0.21 -0.04 4.60
C TYR A 157 0.87 -0.40 3.58
N VAL A 158 0.53 -0.47 2.29
CA VAL A 158 1.48 -0.69 1.18
C VAL A 158 2.50 0.43 1.12
N ILE A 159 2.06 1.70 1.20
CA ILE A 159 2.96 2.86 1.25
C ILE A 159 3.88 2.79 2.47
N ALA A 160 3.33 2.51 3.66
CA ALA A 160 4.12 2.43 4.88
C ALA A 160 5.20 1.33 4.80
N LEU A 161 4.84 0.16 4.28
CA LEU A 161 5.79 -0.93 4.08
C LEU A 161 6.85 -0.58 3.03
N ALA A 162 6.45 0.01 1.90
CA ALA A 162 7.37 0.45 0.85
C ALA A 162 8.38 1.49 1.37
N LEU A 163 7.96 2.38 2.28
CA LEU A 163 8.87 3.33 2.92
C LEU A 163 9.96 2.61 3.74
N HIS A 164 9.62 1.56 4.48
CA HIS A 164 10.61 0.74 5.19
C HIS A 164 11.55 -0.01 4.25
N ILE A 165 11.09 -0.38 3.05
CA ILE A 165 11.92 -1.05 2.04
C ILE A 165 12.92 -0.07 1.39
N ASN A 166 12.51 1.18 1.13
CA ASN A 166 13.29 2.14 0.33
C ASN A 166 13.77 3.36 1.13
N ASN A 167 14.23 3.15 2.37
CA ASN A 167 14.83 4.21 3.20
C ASN A 167 13.97 5.48 3.31
N PHE A 168 12.65 5.29 3.50
CA PHE A 168 11.65 6.34 3.70
C PHE A 168 11.44 7.28 2.50
N GLN A 169 11.77 6.83 1.30
CA GLN A 169 11.42 7.49 0.04
C GLN A 169 10.95 6.49 -1.01
N ILE A 170 9.79 6.74 -1.63
CA ILE A 170 9.18 5.83 -2.60
C ILE A 170 8.61 6.58 -3.80
N ASP A 171 8.54 5.89 -4.93
CA ASP A 171 7.80 6.37 -6.10
C ASP A 171 6.31 6.00 -5.98
N LEU A 172 5.49 7.00 -5.68
CA LEU A 172 4.05 6.86 -5.54
C LEU A 172 3.36 6.58 -6.87
N THR A 173 3.96 6.95 -8.00
CA THR A 173 3.40 6.70 -9.34
C THR A 173 3.41 5.20 -9.65
N ILE A 174 4.48 4.49 -9.29
CA ILE A 174 4.56 3.02 -9.49
C ILE A 174 3.49 2.32 -8.67
N LEU A 175 3.40 2.62 -7.37
CA LEU A 175 2.39 2.02 -6.48
C LEU A 175 0.96 2.38 -6.89
N GLN A 176 0.73 3.60 -7.39
CA GLN A 176 -0.58 4.01 -7.91
C GLN A 176 -1.02 3.11 -9.07
N ASN A 177 -0.11 2.87 -10.01
CA ASN A 177 -0.36 2.02 -11.17
C ASN A 177 -0.60 0.56 -10.75
N ASP A 178 0.23 0.04 -9.86
CA ASP A 178 0.11 -1.33 -9.32
C ASP A 178 -1.24 -1.55 -8.62
N MET A 179 -1.72 -0.55 -7.90
CA MET A 179 -3.00 -0.61 -7.18
C MET A 179 -4.21 -0.15 -8.01
N LYS A 180 -3.98 0.33 -9.25
CA LYS A 180 -5.00 0.92 -10.14
C LYS A 180 -5.82 2.01 -9.45
N LEU A 181 -5.16 2.86 -8.68
CA LEU A 181 -5.78 3.98 -7.98
C LEU A 181 -5.79 5.24 -8.85
N GLN A 182 -6.79 6.09 -8.64
CA GLN A 182 -6.74 7.45 -9.18
C GLN A 182 -5.60 8.22 -8.52
N GLU A 183 -4.92 9.05 -9.30
CA GLU A 183 -3.82 9.88 -8.83
C GLU A 183 -4.22 10.77 -7.65
N SER A 184 -5.41 11.40 -7.72
CA SER A 184 -5.97 12.19 -6.61
C SER A 184 -6.05 11.38 -5.32
N ARG A 185 -6.54 10.13 -5.38
CA ARG A 185 -6.66 9.25 -4.22
C ARG A 185 -5.31 8.88 -3.64
N MET A 186 -4.32 8.54 -4.48
CA MET A 186 -2.95 8.28 -4.01
C MET A 186 -2.37 9.49 -3.29
N MET A 187 -2.58 10.69 -3.84
CA MET A 187 -2.11 11.94 -3.24
C MET A 187 -2.80 12.28 -1.92
N ASP A 188 -4.09 11.99 -1.81
CA ASP A 188 -4.84 12.21 -0.57
C ASP A 188 -4.34 11.28 0.54
N ILE A 189 -4.09 10.00 0.22
CA ILE A 189 -3.48 9.04 1.15
C ILE A 189 -2.09 9.51 1.57
N ALA A 190 -1.22 9.88 0.62
CA ALA A 190 0.13 10.36 0.93
C ALA A 190 0.13 11.59 1.84
N LYS A 191 -0.78 12.56 1.60
CA LYS A 191 -0.93 13.74 2.46
C LYS A 191 -1.46 13.37 3.84
N ALA A 192 -2.46 12.49 3.92
CA ALA A 192 -3.00 12.02 5.19
C ALA A 192 -1.93 11.29 6.00
N MET A 193 -1.04 10.56 5.32
CA MET A 193 0.13 9.91 5.90
C MET A 193 1.30 10.86 6.22
N ARG A 194 1.14 12.19 6.07
CA ARG A 194 2.16 13.21 6.33
C ARG A 194 3.42 13.08 5.45
N LEU A 195 3.29 12.55 4.24
CA LEU A 195 4.42 12.48 3.32
C LEU A 195 4.68 13.83 2.64
N LYS A 196 5.95 14.18 2.51
CA LYS A 196 6.39 15.23 1.58
C LYS A 196 6.37 14.65 0.18
N VAL A 197 5.62 15.30 -0.73
CA VAL A 197 5.56 14.86 -2.13
C VAL A 197 6.32 15.82 -3.03
N SER A 198 7.29 15.31 -3.77
CA SER A 198 8.07 16.04 -4.78
C SER A 198 7.87 15.43 -6.17
N LYS A 199 8.03 16.25 -7.21
CA LYS A 199 8.04 15.76 -8.59
C LYS A 199 9.48 15.42 -8.99
N ALA A 200 9.68 14.21 -9.52
CA ALA A 200 10.90 13.82 -10.21
C ALA A 200 10.64 13.85 -11.72
N LYS A 201 11.58 14.38 -12.50
CA LYS A 201 11.55 14.24 -13.96
C LYS A 201 11.93 12.81 -14.30
N GLY A 202 11.19 12.17 -15.21
CA GLY A 202 11.59 10.89 -15.79
C GLY A 202 12.95 11.00 -16.49
N LEU A 203 13.60 9.87 -16.75
CA LEU A 203 14.83 9.88 -17.55
C LEU A 203 14.58 10.55 -18.92
N PRO A 204 15.52 11.37 -19.43
CA PRO A 204 15.37 11.96 -20.76
C PRO A 204 15.34 10.86 -21.83
N GLY A 205 14.23 10.71 -22.56
CA GLY A 205 14.15 9.81 -23.72
C GLY A 205 12.96 8.83 -23.76
N LEU A 206 12.09 8.81 -22.75
CA LEU A 206 10.81 8.08 -22.83
C LEU A 206 9.69 9.08 -23.15
N GLU A 207 8.95 8.83 -24.23
CA GLU A 207 7.90 9.71 -24.82
C GLU A 207 6.68 9.96 -23.92
N ASN A 208 6.74 9.64 -22.63
CA ASN A 208 5.74 10.05 -21.66
C ASN A 208 6.43 10.94 -20.62
N ASP A 209 6.18 12.24 -20.73
CA ASP A 209 6.55 13.30 -19.79
C ASP A 209 5.79 13.17 -18.45
N GLN A 210 5.56 11.93 -17.99
CA GLN A 210 4.91 11.64 -16.72
C GLN A 210 5.91 11.98 -15.62
N SER A 211 5.74 13.16 -15.04
CA SER A 211 6.44 13.53 -13.82
C SER A 211 6.15 12.49 -12.73
N HIS A 212 7.16 11.74 -12.32
CA HIS A 212 7.07 10.80 -11.23
C HIS A 212 6.86 11.55 -9.91
N LYS A 213 6.12 10.95 -8.99
CA LYS A 213 5.84 11.55 -7.69
C LYS A 213 6.53 10.78 -6.60
N LEU A 214 7.55 11.40 -6.02
CA LEU A 214 8.27 10.81 -4.90
C LEU A 214 7.61 11.23 -3.60
N GLY A 215 7.16 10.24 -2.83
CA GLY A 215 6.73 10.41 -1.44
C GLY A 215 7.92 10.19 -0.52
N THR A 216 8.16 11.11 0.41
CA THR A 216 9.23 10.99 1.41
C THR A 216 8.67 11.23 2.80
N LEU A 217 9.00 10.35 3.74
CA LEU A 217 8.73 10.54 5.16
C LEU A 217 9.98 11.11 5.83
N SER A 218 9.90 12.36 6.27
CA SER A 218 11.01 13.08 6.88
C SER A 218 10.53 13.92 8.05
N LEU A 219 11.39 14.11 9.05
CA LEU A 219 11.12 14.98 10.19
C LEU A 219 11.69 16.39 9.97
N PRO A 220 11.03 17.44 10.47
CA PRO A 220 9.72 17.43 11.13
C PRO A 220 8.58 17.10 10.16
N LEU A 221 7.50 16.48 10.66
CA LEU A 221 6.35 16.11 9.85
C LEU A 221 5.67 17.37 9.26
N PRO A 222 5.21 17.32 7.99
CA PRO A 222 4.43 18.39 7.41
C PRO A 222 3.16 18.71 8.22
N VAL A 223 2.96 20.00 8.50
CA VAL A 223 1.73 20.48 9.15
C VAL A 223 0.55 20.28 8.19
N GLN A 224 -0.49 19.59 8.65
CA GLN A 224 -1.75 19.47 7.92
C GLN A 224 -2.36 20.88 7.80
N LYS A 225 -2.34 21.44 6.58
CA LYS A 225 -3.13 22.64 6.31
C LYS A 225 -4.58 22.22 6.31
N ALA A 226 -5.33 22.63 7.35
CA ALA A 226 -6.78 22.49 7.35
C ALA A 226 -7.30 23.11 6.05
N SER A 227 -8.01 22.32 5.24
CA SER A 227 -8.69 22.81 4.05
C SER A 227 -9.79 23.75 4.51
N GLY A 228 -9.45 25.04 4.62
CA GLY A 228 -10.38 26.11 4.94
C GLY A 228 -11.53 26.08 3.94
N SER A 229 -12.65 25.51 4.37
CA SER A 229 -13.93 25.56 3.68
C SER A 229 -14.44 27.00 3.70
N GLN A 230 -13.87 27.87 2.87
CA GLN A 230 -14.54 29.10 2.46
C GLN A 230 -15.14 28.88 1.09
N ARG A 231 -16.29 28.18 1.06
CA ARG A 231 -17.29 28.43 0.02
C ARG A 231 -17.65 29.91 0.13
N LYS A 232 -17.03 30.76 -0.70
CA LYS A 232 -17.46 32.14 -0.92
C LYS A 232 -18.92 32.08 -1.35
N ARG A 233 -19.84 32.41 -0.43
CA ARG A 233 -21.22 32.75 -0.76
C ARG A 233 -21.17 33.89 -1.77
N LYS A 234 -21.50 33.59 -3.02
CA LYS A 234 -21.73 34.58 -4.06
C LYS A 234 -22.95 35.38 -3.60
N LYS A 235 -22.78 36.64 -3.18
CA LYS A 235 -23.91 37.56 -2.99
C LYS A 235 -24.53 37.75 -4.38
N MET A 236 -25.79 37.34 -4.53
CA MET A 236 -26.64 37.82 -5.61
C MET A 236 -27.01 39.27 -5.27
N ASN A 237 -26.67 40.19 -6.17
CA ASN A 237 -27.34 41.48 -6.27
C ASN A 237 -28.52 41.33 -7.22
#